data_AF-A0A8K0Y3L9-F1
#
_entry.id   AF-A0A8K0Y3L9-F1
#
_cell.length_a   1.000
_cell.length_b   1.000
_cell.length_c   1.000
_cell.angle_alpha   90.00
_cell.angle_beta   90.00
_cell.angle_gamma   90.00
#
_symmetry.space_group_name_H-M   'P 1'
#
loop_
_entity.id
_entity.type
_entity.pdbx_description
1 polymer ?
#
loop_
_entity_poly.entity_id
_entity_poly.type
_entity_poly.pdbx_seq_one_letter_code
_entity_poly.pdbx_strand_id
1 'polypeptide(L)'
;MERIEDSQAESQLISSSSKNTPYVFKGKLKAKAKKMPLKIKEEMCFIIKDDDELLLFMASPSKPSHDVFAMWTDSLSMVYTLKLLFSYIWSNSRHFS
;
A
#
# COMPACT_ATOMS: atom_id res chain seq x y z
N MET A 1 -6.68 -16.09 -11.02
CA MET A 1 -6.21 -14.87 -10.34
C MET A 1 -4.71 -14.76 -10.61
N GLU A 2 -4.26 -13.72 -11.30
CA GLU A 2 -2.85 -13.52 -11.69
C GLU A 2 -2.00 -13.09 -10.49
N ARG A 3 -0.74 -13.54 -10.41
CA ARG A 3 0.19 -13.13 -9.33
C ARG A 3 0.80 -11.77 -9.70
N ILE A 4 0.95 -10.88 -8.71
CA ILE A 4 1.56 -9.54 -8.91
C ILE A 4 2.97 -9.63 -9.53
N GLU A 5 3.71 -10.69 -9.19
CA GLU A 5 5.05 -10.94 -9.73
C GLU A 5 5.07 -11.36 -11.20
N ASP A 6 3.97 -11.90 -11.71
CA ASP A 6 3.84 -12.37 -13.09
C ASP A 6 3.04 -11.40 -13.97
N SER A 7 2.35 -10.44 -13.35
CA SER A 7 1.58 -9.42 -14.05
C SER A 7 2.44 -8.45 -14.83
N GLN A 8 1.95 -8.11 -16.03
CA GLN A 8 2.45 -7.01 -16.87
C GLN A 8 2.08 -5.64 -16.31
N ALA A 9 1.20 -5.57 -15.29
CA ALA A 9 0.84 -4.32 -14.65
C ALA A 9 2.05 -3.68 -13.93
N GLU A 10 2.14 -2.36 -14.04
CA GLU A 10 3.09 -1.54 -13.28
C GLU A 10 2.65 -1.44 -11.82
N SER A 11 2.96 -2.47 -11.04
CA SER A 11 2.59 -2.53 -9.63
C SER A 11 3.71 -2.04 -8.71
N GLN A 12 3.34 -1.24 -7.71
CA GLN A 12 4.22 -0.77 -6.65
C GLN A 12 3.58 -1.06 -5.29
N LEU A 13 4.38 -1.53 -4.33
CA LEU A 13 3.92 -1.92 -2.99
C LEU A 13 4.77 -1.28 -1.90
N ILE A 14 4.13 -0.63 -0.93
CA ILE A 14 4.80 -0.16 0.28
C ILE A 14 4.19 -0.89 1.47
N SER A 15 5.04 -1.51 2.29
CA SER A 15 4.59 -2.24 3.47
C SER A 15 5.51 -1.95 4.65
N SER A 16 4.95 -1.91 5.85
CA SER A 16 5.75 -2.17 7.04
C SER A 16 6.19 -3.64 6.98
N SER A 17 7.50 -3.90 6.90
CA SER A 17 8.00 -5.25 7.19
C SER A 17 8.08 -5.37 8.71
N SER A 18 7.34 -6.32 9.28
CA SER A 18 7.73 -6.81 10.60
C SER A 18 9.09 -7.54 10.46
N LYS A 19 9.89 -7.59 11.53
CA LYS A 19 11.16 -8.34 11.53
C LYS A 19 10.99 -9.83 11.16
N ASN A 20 9.74 -10.32 11.15
CA ASN A 20 9.40 -11.74 11.01
C ASN A 20 8.88 -12.13 9.62
N THR A 21 8.77 -11.21 8.65
CA THR A 21 8.29 -11.52 7.29
C THR A 21 9.27 -11.21 6.14
N PRO A 22 10.61 -11.27 6.32
CA PRO A 22 11.55 -10.96 5.23
C PRO A 22 11.41 -11.93 4.04
N TYR A 23 10.83 -13.11 4.25
CA TYR A 23 10.60 -14.10 3.20
C TYR A 23 9.48 -13.74 2.21
N VAL A 24 8.61 -12.78 2.54
CA VAL A 24 7.47 -12.40 1.69
C VAL A 24 7.94 -11.62 0.45
N PHE A 25 8.97 -10.77 0.60
CA PHE A 25 9.46 -9.90 -0.47
C PHE A 25 10.68 -10.53 -1.18
N LYS A 26 10.43 -11.57 -1.98
CA LYS A 26 11.45 -12.30 -2.76
C LYS A 26 11.20 -12.20 -4.27
N GLY A 27 12.16 -12.65 -5.08
CA GLY A 27 12.01 -12.71 -6.54
C GLY A 27 11.70 -11.36 -7.18
N LYS A 28 10.82 -11.36 -8.20
CA LYS A 28 10.40 -10.15 -8.91
C LYS A 28 9.66 -9.16 -7.99
N LEU A 29 9.01 -9.65 -6.92
CA LEU A 29 8.32 -8.80 -5.95
C LEU A 29 9.27 -7.88 -5.17
N LYS A 30 10.54 -8.28 -4.98
CA LYS A 30 11.54 -7.44 -4.28
C LYS A 30 11.82 -6.12 -5.00
N ALA A 31 11.73 -6.10 -6.33
CA ALA A 31 11.90 -4.88 -7.13
C ALA A 31 10.63 -3.99 -7.10
N LYS A 32 9.45 -4.60 -6.97
CA LYS A 32 8.15 -3.91 -6.93
C LYS A 32 7.74 -3.47 -5.51
N ALA A 33 8.50 -3.83 -4.47
CA ALA A 33 8.16 -3.55 -3.08
C ALA A 33 9.23 -2.72 -2.35
N LYS A 34 8.77 -1.79 -1.51
CA LYS A 34 9.62 -0.96 -0.63
C LYS A 34 9.11 -0.95 0.80
N LYS A 35 10.01 -0.67 1.73
CA LYS A 35 9.75 -0.58 3.15
C LYS A 35 9.17 0.78 3.51
N MET A 36 8.06 0.76 4.25
CA MET A 36 7.45 1.97 4.82
C MET A 36 8.47 2.73 5.69
N PRO A 37 8.62 4.06 5.52
CA PRO A 37 9.47 4.88 6.38
C PRO A 37 8.96 4.88 7.83
N LEU A 38 9.87 4.76 8.80
CA LEU A 38 9.55 4.68 10.24
C LEU A 38 8.77 5.90 10.79
N LYS A 39 8.78 7.03 10.08
CA LYS A 39 8.13 8.28 10.50
C LYS A 39 6.64 8.34 10.13
N ILE A 40 6.14 7.37 9.37
CA ILE A 40 4.74 7.32 8.92
C ILE A 40 3.98 6.38 9.84
N LYS A 41 2.89 6.86 10.44
CA LYS A 41 2.00 6.03 11.24
C LYS A 41 1.37 4.94 10.37
N GLU A 42 1.37 3.71 10.88
CA GLU A 42 0.79 2.52 10.22
C GLU A 42 -0.76 2.50 10.23
N GLU A 43 -1.40 3.66 10.41
CA GLU A 43 -2.86 3.82 10.51
C GLU A 43 -3.53 3.99 9.13
N MET A 44 -2.75 4.03 8.03
CA MET A 44 -3.26 4.20 6.67
C MET A 44 -2.97 2.98 5.80
N CYS A 45 -4.01 2.40 5.20
CA CYS A 45 -3.92 1.29 4.27
C CYS A 45 -4.86 1.54 3.09
N PHE A 46 -4.33 1.55 1.87
CA PHE A 46 -5.13 1.80 0.67
C PHE A 46 -4.53 1.13 -0.57
N ILE A 47 -5.37 0.95 -1.60
CA ILE A 47 -5.02 0.44 -2.92
C ILE A 47 -5.53 1.42 -3.97
N ILE A 48 -4.67 1.81 -4.91
CA ILE A 48 -5.05 2.58 -6.10
C ILE A 48 -4.97 1.63 -7.29
N LYS A 49 -6.02 1.59 -8.10
CA LYS A 49 -6.10 0.79 -9.33
C LYS A 49 -6.32 1.74 -10.50
N ASP A 50 -5.58 1.52 -11.58
CA ASP A 50 -5.69 2.21 -12.88
C ASP A 50 -5.75 3.76 -12.83
N ASP A 51 -5.27 4.36 -11.74
CA ASP A 51 -5.32 5.80 -11.47
C ASP A 51 -6.73 6.42 -11.39
N ASP A 52 -7.78 5.62 -11.33
CA ASP A 52 -9.18 6.06 -11.30
C ASP A 52 -10.00 5.46 -10.15
N GLU A 53 -9.53 4.36 -9.54
CA GLU A 53 -10.21 3.69 -8.43
C GLU A 53 -9.35 3.66 -7.17
N LEU A 54 -9.99 3.85 -6.02
CA LEU A 54 -9.38 3.81 -4.71
C LEU A 54 -10.17 2.90 -3.77
N LEU A 55 -9.46 2.01 -3.08
CA LEU A 55 -9.96 1.26 -1.93
C LEU A 55 -9.19 1.70 -0.68
N LEU A 56 -9.87 2.31 0.28
CA LEU A 56 -9.30 2.80 1.54
C LEU A 56 -9.79 1.97 2.73
N PHE A 57 -8.86 1.45 3.53
CA PHE A 57 -9.15 0.68 4.74
C PHE A 57 -8.95 1.56 5.98
N MET A 58 -9.96 1.60 6.85
CA MET A 58 -9.96 2.41 8.06
C MET A 58 -10.35 1.56 9.26
N ALA A 59 -9.59 1.69 10.35
CA ALA A 59 -9.96 1.12 11.64
C ALA A 59 -10.94 2.05 12.36
N SER A 60 -12.00 1.50 12.95
CA SER A 60 -12.92 2.29 13.77
C SER A 60 -12.20 2.81 15.03
N PRO A 61 -12.19 4.13 15.30
CA PRO A 61 -11.56 4.70 16.49
C PRO A 61 -12.22 4.27 17.81
N SER A 62 -13.46 3.79 17.76
CA SER A 62 -14.33 3.61 18.94
C SER A 62 -14.59 2.15 19.33
N LYS A 63 -13.98 1.17 18.64
CA LYS A 63 -14.17 -0.25 18.93
C LYS A 63 -12.84 -1.01 18.92
N PRO A 64 -12.68 -2.06 19.75
CA PRO A 64 -11.45 -2.84 19.79
C PRO A 64 -11.20 -3.52 18.44
N SER A 65 -10.09 -3.15 17.79
CA SER A 65 -9.26 -3.82 16.75
C SER A 65 -9.86 -4.70 15.64
N HIS A 66 -11.17 -4.94 15.58
CA HIS A 66 -11.79 -5.96 14.72
C HIS A 66 -12.76 -5.38 13.68
N ASP A 67 -13.21 -4.14 13.83
CA ASP A 67 -14.08 -3.47 12.86
C ASP A 67 -13.22 -2.59 11.93
N VAL A 68 -12.54 -3.24 10.98
CA VAL A 68 -11.96 -2.57 9.80
C VAL A 68 -13.05 -2.47 8.75
N PHE A 69 -13.31 -1.26 8.27
CA PHE A 69 -14.17 -1.06 7.10
C PHE A 69 -13.34 -0.62 5.90
N ALA A 70 -13.82 -0.99 4.72
CA ALA A 70 -13.24 -0.57 3.45
C ALA A 70 -14.23 0.36 2.73
N MET A 71 -13.71 1.43 2.16
CA MET A 71 -14.45 2.35 1.32
C MET A 71 -13.85 2.30 -0.09
N TRP A 72 -14.70 2.00 -1.08
CA TRP A 72 -14.35 2.16 -2.48
C TRP A 72 -14.82 3.54 -2.97
N THR A 73 -14.04 4.18 -3.83
CA THR A 73 -14.41 5.45 -4.48
C THR A 73 -13.68 5.60 -5.82
N ASP A 74 -14.34 6.25 -6.76
CA ASP A 74 -13.83 6.73 -8.05
C ASP A 74 -13.69 8.26 -8.09
N SER A 75 -13.71 8.91 -6.92
CA SER A 75 -13.54 10.36 -6.80
C SER A 75 -12.14 10.77 -7.24
N LEU A 76 -12.05 11.42 -8.40
CA LEU A 76 -10.79 11.90 -9.01
C LEU A 76 -9.93 12.67 -8.01
N SER A 77 -10.53 13.55 -7.20
CA SER A 77 -9.80 14.34 -6.20
C SER A 77 -9.19 13.47 -5.10
N MET A 78 -9.91 12.44 -4.63
CA MET A 78 -9.42 11.53 -3.59
C MET A 78 -8.34 10.61 -4.14
N VAL A 79 -8.57 10.03 -5.32
CA VAL A 79 -7.60 9.19 -6.02
C VAL A 79 -6.30 9.96 -6.25
N TYR A 80 -6.39 11.18 -6.80
CA TYR A 80 -5.22 12.03 -7.03
C TYR A 80 -4.47 12.37 -5.73
N THR A 81 -5.20 12.70 -4.66
CA THR A 81 -4.60 13.04 -3.36
C THR A 81 -3.81 11.85 -2.79
N LEU A 82 -4.40 10.65 -2.77
CA LEU A 82 -3.70 9.47 -2.25
C LEU A 82 -2.60 8.98 -3.18
N LYS A 83 -2.70 9.21 -4.49
CA LYS A 83 -1.61 8.97 -5.44
C LYS A 83 -0.40 9.86 -5.15
N LEU A 84 -0.62 11.15 -4.88
CA LEU A 84 0.47 12.06 -4.49
C LEU A 84 1.12 11.61 -3.18
N LEU A 85 0.31 11.22 -2.19
CA LEU A 85 0.80 10.68 -0.93
C LEU A 85 1.64 9.41 -1.17
N PHE A 86 1.12 8.45 -1.93
CA PHE A 86 1.83 7.22 -2.26
C PHE A 86 3.16 7.50 -2.96
N SER A 87 3.17 8.37 -3.97
CA SER A 87 4.36 8.75 -4.73
C SER A 87 5.44 9.38 -3.85
N TYR A 88 5.01 10.25 -2.92
CA TYR A 88 5.91 10.85 -1.93
C TYR A 88 6.53 9.78 -1.02
N ILE A 89 5.72 8.85 -0.49
CA ILE A 89 6.21 7.78 0.37
C ILE A 89 7.16 6.87 -0.43
N TRP A 90 6.78 6.46 -1.64
CA TRP A 90 7.57 5.59 -2.51
C TRP A 90 8.96 6.14 -2.79
N SER A 91 9.05 7.44 -3.08
CA SER A 91 10.30 8.15 -3.37
C SER A 91 11.21 8.25 -2.15
N ASN A 92 10.63 8.30 -0.95
CA ASN A 92 11.36 8.38 0.32
C ASN A 92 11.56 7.01 0.99
N SER A 93 11.09 5.93 0.38
CA SER A 93 11.19 4.56 0.91
C SER A 93 12.42 3.85 0.39
N ARG A 94 12.94 2.92 1.18
CA ARG A 94 14.07 2.05 0.80
C ARG A 94 13.56 0.66 0.43
N HIS A 95 14.25 -0.04 -0.45
CA HIS A 95 13.96 -1.45 -0.70
C HIS A 95 14.19 -2.30 0.57
N PHE A 96 13.48 -3.41 0.68
CA PHE A 96 13.78 -4.41 1.70
C PHE A 96 15.19 -4.97 1.46
N SER A 97 16.04 -4.92 2.50
CA SER A 97 17.40 -5.46 2.50
C SER A 97 17.38 -6.98 2.40
#